data_AF-A0A935PWG8-F1
#
_entry.id   AF-A0A935PWG8-F1
#
_cell.length_a   1.000
_cell.length_b   1.000
_cell.length_c   1.000
_cell.angle_alpha   90.00
_cell.angle_beta   90.00
_cell.angle_gamma   90.00
#
_symmetry.space_group_name_H-M   'P 1'
#
loop_
_entity.id
_entity.type
_entity.pdbx_description
1 polymer ?
#
loop_
_entity_poly.entity_id
_entity_poly.type
_entity_poly.pdbx_seq_one_letter_code
_entity_poly.pdbx_strand_id
1 'polypeptide(L)'
;MLTPHAVYSSLAANEADRLANYRSLFRPELDTDAISDIRMALDQGQPLGDARFVDSIERATGQRREIRPRGRPRKAMLEEAGPQDQMSLDV
;
A
#
# COMPACT_ATOMS: atom_id res chain seq x y z
N MET A 1 17.26 14.29 -25.49
CA MET A 1 16.63 13.14 -26.19
C MET A 1 17.00 11.87 -25.44
N LEU A 2 16.08 10.93 -25.30
CA LEU A 2 16.34 9.62 -24.69
C LEU A 2 16.73 8.64 -25.81
N THR A 3 17.90 8.00 -25.73
CA THR A 3 18.38 7.04 -26.72
C THR A 3 18.62 5.66 -26.08
N PRO A 4 18.38 4.55 -26.81
CA PRO A 4 18.59 3.21 -26.25
C PRO A 4 20.07 2.93 -25.96
N HIS A 5 20.37 2.38 -24.78
CA HIS A 5 21.73 1.98 -24.41
C HIS A 5 22.20 0.79 -25.25
N ALA A 6 23.50 0.69 -25.53
CA ALA A 6 24.08 -0.36 -26.36
C ALA A 6 23.74 -1.79 -25.88
N VAL A 7 23.76 -2.00 -24.56
CA VAL A 7 23.39 -3.30 -23.94
C VAL A 7 21.94 -3.68 -24.23
N TYR A 8 21.01 -2.71 -24.21
CA TYR A 8 19.62 -2.96 -24.56
C TYR A 8 19.49 -3.27 -26.05
N SER A 9 20.18 -2.50 -26.90
CA SER A 9 20.18 -2.72 -28.35
C SER A 9 20.77 -4.09 -28.74
N SER A 10 21.71 -4.63 -27.97
CA SER A 10 22.28 -5.96 -28.22
C SER A 10 21.34 -7.13 -27.92
N LEU A 11 20.21 -6.90 -27.25
CA LEU A 11 19.27 -7.98 -26.91
C LEU A 11 18.56 -8.57 -28.13
N ALA A 12 18.34 -7.78 -29.19
CA ALA A 12 17.91 -8.27 -30.50
C ALA A 12 17.97 -7.15 -31.56
N ALA A 13 17.99 -7.55 -32.83
CA ALA A 13 18.00 -6.64 -33.97
C ALA A 13 16.68 -5.86 -34.12
N ASN A 14 15.54 -6.53 -34.01
CA ASN A 14 14.22 -5.89 -34.09
C ASN A 14 13.65 -5.58 -32.71
N GLU A 15 12.68 -4.66 -32.68
CA GLU A 15 12.08 -4.19 -31.43
C GLU A 15 11.27 -5.25 -30.70
N ALA A 16 10.48 -6.05 -31.43
CA ALA A 16 9.62 -7.07 -30.83
C ALA A 16 10.43 -8.11 -30.05
N ASP A 17 11.51 -8.62 -30.66
CA ASP A 17 12.40 -9.61 -30.05
C ASP A 17 13.21 -9.01 -28.91
N ARG A 18 13.63 -7.75 -29.04
CA ARG A 18 14.36 -7.04 -27.99
C ARG A 18 13.49 -6.89 -26.74
N LEU A 19 12.22 -6.53 -26.92
CA LEU A 19 11.25 -6.45 -25.83
C LEU A 19 10.96 -7.82 -25.21
N ALA A 20 10.86 -8.87 -26.02
CA ALA A 20 10.65 -10.24 -25.54
C ALA A 20 11.84 -10.73 -24.71
N ASN A 21 13.07 -10.55 -25.22
CA ASN A 21 14.32 -10.94 -24.57
C ASN A 21 14.56 -10.12 -23.30
N TYR A 22 14.25 -8.82 -23.30
CA TYR A 22 14.35 -8.02 -22.09
C TYR A 22 13.42 -8.54 -20.98
N ARG A 23 12.16 -8.86 -21.32
CA ARG A 23 11.19 -9.40 -20.34
C ARG A 23 11.56 -10.80 -19.85
N SER A 24 12.18 -11.63 -20.70
CA SER A 24 12.56 -12.99 -20.30
C SER A 24 13.65 -13.00 -19.22
N LEU A 25 14.50 -11.98 -19.14
CA LEU A 25 15.50 -11.82 -18.06
C LEU A 25 14.87 -11.81 -16.65
N PHE A 26 13.62 -11.35 -16.53
CA PHE A 26 12.93 -11.19 -15.25
C PHE A 26 11.82 -12.22 -15.00
N ARG A 27 11.55 -13.09 -15.98
CA ARG A 27 10.41 -14.02 -15.96
C ARG A 27 10.58 -15.20 -14.98
N PRO A 28 11.78 -15.74 -14.74
CA PRO A 28 12.00 -16.81 -13.76
C PRO A 28 11.98 -16.35 -12.30
N GLU A 29 12.15 -15.05 -12.03
CA GLU A 29 12.59 -14.54 -10.71
C GLU A 29 11.48 -13.88 -9.88
N LEU A 30 10.26 -13.78 -10.41
CA LEU A 30 9.15 -13.14 -9.70
C LEU A 30 8.22 -14.18 -9.10
N ASP A 31 8.31 -14.32 -7.78
CA ASP A 31 7.39 -15.10 -6.97
C ASP A 31 5.94 -14.63 -7.21
N THR A 32 5.02 -15.59 -7.34
CA THR A 32 3.59 -15.30 -7.54
C THR A 32 3.02 -14.53 -6.36
N ASP A 33 3.51 -14.83 -5.15
CA ASP A 33 3.10 -14.13 -3.93
C ASP A 33 3.57 -12.67 -3.96
N ALA A 34 4.82 -12.42 -4.36
CA ALA A 34 5.33 -11.06 -4.54
C ALA A 34 4.54 -10.26 -5.60
N ILE A 35 4.13 -10.90 -6.70
CA ILE A 35 3.27 -10.26 -7.71
C ILE A 35 1.89 -9.91 -7.12
N SER A 36 1.33 -10.82 -6.33
CA SER A 36 0.05 -10.59 -5.63
C SER A 36 0.14 -9.39 -4.70
N ASP A 37 1.21 -9.30 -3.91
CA ASP A 37 1.45 -8.19 -2.98
C ASP A 37 1.61 -6.85 -3.72
N ILE A 38 2.38 -6.83 -4.82
CA ILE A 38 2.52 -5.63 -5.67
C ILE A 38 1.14 -5.16 -6.17
N ARG A 39 0.32 -6.08 -6.69
CA ARG A 39 -1.02 -5.75 -7.19
C ARG A 39 -1.92 -5.21 -6.09
N MET A 40 -1.96 -5.90 -4.95
CA MET A 40 -2.76 -5.47 -3.80
C MET A 40 -2.36 -4.07 -3.33
N ALA A 41 -1.06 -3.80 -3.21
CA ALA A 41 -0.53 -2.51 -2.80
C ALA A 41 -0.93 -1.40 -3.79
N LEU A 42 -0.81 -1.64 -5.09
CA LEU A 42 -1.20 -0.69 -6.14
C LEU A 42 -2.71 -0.39 -6.12
N ASP A 43 -3.55 -1.42 -6.05
CA ASP A 43 -5.02 -1.27 -6.04
C ASP A 43 -5.50 -0.49 -4.81
N GLN A 44 -4.78 -0.59 -3.69
CA GLN A 44 -5.10 0.09 -2.44
C GLN A 44 -4.38 1.45 -2.29
N GLY A 45 -3.51 1.83 -3.23
CA GLY A 45 -2.69 3.03 -3.12
C GLY A 45 -1.74 3.00 -1.92
N GLN A 46 -1.25 1.80 -1.57
CA GLN A 46 -0.40 1.53 -0.42
C GLN A 46 1.07 1.33 -0.83
N PRO A 47 2.01 1.73 0.04
CA PRO A 47 3.42 1.38 -0.13
C PRO A 47 3.63 -0.13 0.07
N LEU A 48 4.39 -0.75 -0.84
CA LEU A 48 4.83 -2.14 -0.69
C LEU A 48 6.14 -2.17 0.11
N GLY A 49 6.12 -2.75 1.31
CA GLY A 49 7.30 -2.87 2.16
C GLY A 49 6.97 -3.24 3.60
N ASP A 50 8.00 -3.31 4.44
CA ASP A 50 7.84 -3.56 5.87
C ASP A 50 7.33 -2.31 6.62
N ALA A 51 6.98 -2.48 7.90
CA ALA A 51 6.47 -1.39 8.73
C ALA A 51 7.42 -0.18 8.79
N ARG A 52 8.74 -0.41 8.77
CA ARG A 52 9.73 0.68 8.79
C ARG A 52 9.68 1.50 7.50
N PHE A 53 9.53 0.83 6.36
CA PHE A 53 9.36 1.48 5.07
C PHE A 53 8.07 2.30 5.04
N VAL A 54 6.95 1.73 5.50
CA VAL A 54 5.67 2.44 5.57
C VAL A 54 5.79 3.71 6.42
N ASP A 55 6.36 3.61 7.63
CA ASP A 55 6.60 4.77 8.51
C ASP A 55 7.45 5.86 7.83
N SER A 56 8.46 5.45 7.04
CA SER A 56 9.32 6.39 6.33
C SER A 56 8.56 7.16 5.24
N ILE A 57 7.66 6.48 4.52
CA ILE A 57 6.80 7.10 3.51
C ILE A 57 5.76 8.02 4.18
N GLU A 58 5.17 7.63 5.31
CA GLU A 58 4.24 8.48 6.04
C GLU A 58 4.92 9.77 6.52
N ARG A 59 6.13 9.67 7.10
CA ARG A 59 6.92 10.84 7.51
C ARG A 59 7.31 11.74 6.34
N ALA A 60 7.70 11.15 5.21
CA ALA A 60 8.11 11.91 4.03
C ALA A 60 6.94 12.60 3.33
N THR A 61 5.76 11.98 3.31
CA THR A 61 4.57 12.51 2.62
C THR A 61 3.66 13.33 3.53
N GLY A 62 3.81 13.22 4.85
CA GLY A 62 2.89 13.79 5.84
C GLY A 62 1.49 13.16 5.80
N GLN A 63 1.31 12.05 5.09
CA GLN A 63 0.05 11.38 4.90
C GLN A 63 0.08 10.01 5.57
N ARG A 64 -0.96 9.68 6.33
CA ARG A 64 -1.12 8.36 6.93
C ARG A 64 -1.46 7.33 5.85
N ARG A 65 -0.73 6.22 5.84
CA ARG A 65 -0.78 5.09 4.89
C ARG A 65 -1.05 3.74 5.56
N GLU A 66 -1.23 3.71 6.88
CA GLU A 66 -1.68 2.53 7.63
C GLU A 66 -2.87 1.78 6.99
N ILE A 67 -2.78 0.45 7.02
CA ILE A 67 -3.86 -0.48 6.68
C ILE A 67 -4.98 -0.33 7.72
N ARG A 68 -6.07 0.37 7.37
CA ARG A 68 -7.31 0.33 8.13
C ARG A 68 -8.32 -0.60 7.46
N PRO A 69 -9.06 -1.42 8.23
CA PRO A 69 -10.17 -2.19 7.68
C PRO A 69 -11.16 -1.26 6.99
N ARG A 70 -11.61 -1.64 5.80
CA ARG A 70 -12.60 -0.87 5.03
C ARG A 70 -13.89 -0.76 5.82
N GLY A 71 -14.38 0.46 6.00
CA GLY A 71 -15.67 0.75 6.65
C GLY A 71 -15.58 1.85 7.70
N ARG A 72 -16.71 2.51 7.96
CA ARG A 72 -16.81 3.48 9.06
C ARG A 72 -16.67 2.71 10.39
N PRO A 73 -15.87 3.19 11.36
CA PRO A 73 -15.89 2.67 12.71
C PRO A 73 -17.33 2.61 13.24
N ARG A 74 -17.73 1.49 13.84
CA ARG A 74 -19.04 1.40 14.50
C ARG A 74 -19.11 2.50 15.56
N LYS A 75 -20.21 3.23 15.59
CA LYS A 75 -20.47 4.23 16.64
C LYS A 75 -20.38 3.49 17.98
N ALA A 76 -19.40 3.82 18.81
CA ALA A 76 -19.42 3.38 20.19
C ALA A 76 -20.75 3.87 20.77
N MET A 77 -21.60 2.96 21.25
CA MET A 77 -22.69 3.35 22.13
C MET A 77 -22.03 4.04 23.31
N LEU A 78 -22.07 5.38 23.30
CA LEU A 78 -21.82 6.17 24.49
C LEU A 78 -22.96 5.79 25.43
N GLU A 79 -22.64 4.92 26.37
CA GLU A 79 -23.50 4.61 27.49
C GLU A 79 -23.58 5.90 28.32
N GLU A 80 -24.65 6.66 28.10
CA GLU A 80 -24.94 7.84 28.90
C GLU A 80 -25.26 7.37 30.32
N ALA A 81 -24.25 7.40 31.18
CA ALA A 81 -24.45 7.43 32.63
C ALA A 81 -25.14 8.77 32.95
N GLY A 82 -26.48 8.74 32.94
CA GLY A 82 -27.29 9.88 33.34
C GLY A 82 -26.97 10.32 34.77
N PRO A 83 -26.91 11.63 35.05
CA PRO A 83 -26.66 12.12 36.40
C PRO A 83 -27.87 11.80 37.28
N GLN A 84 -27.67 11.04 38.36
CA GLN A 84 -28.65 10.92 39.42
C GLN A 84 -28.62 12.20 40.24
N ASP A 85 -29.47 13.14 39.85
CA ASP A 85 -29.91 14.24 40.69
C ASP A 85 -30.89 13.68 41.73
N GLN A 86 -30.46 13.64 42.99
CA GLN A 86 -31.37 13.44 44.11
C GLN A 86 -30.93 14.32 45.27
N MET A 87 -31.40 15.57 45.25
CA MET A 87 -31.52 16.39 46.44
C MET A 87 -32.73 15.96 47.28
N SER A 88 -32.46 15.76 48.56
CA SER A 88 -33.30 16.04 49.75
C SER A 88 -34.62 15.29 49.96
N LEU A 89 -34.80 14.69 51.15
CA LEU A 89 -35.52 15.36 52.24
C LEU A 89 -35.34 14.62 53.59
N ASP A 90 -35.30 15.42 54.66
CA ASP A 90 -35.23 15.09 56.09
C ASP A 90 -36.28 14.08 56.58
N VAL A 91 -35.91 13.22 57.54
CA VAL A 91 -36.38 13.13 58.96
C VAL A 91 -35.42 12.23 59.74
#